data_AF-A0A5S4TCM4-F1
#
_entry.id   AF-A0A5S4TCM4-F1
#
_cell.length_a   1.000
_cell.length_b   1.000
_cell.length_c   1.000
_cell.angle_alpha   90.00
_cell.angle_beta   90.00
_cell.angle_gamma   90.00
#
_symmetry.space_group_name_H-M   'P 1'
#
loop_
_entity.id
_entity.type
_entity.pdbx_description
1 polymer ?
#
loop_
_entity_poly.entity_id
_entity_poly.type
_entity_poly.pdbx_seq_one_letter_code
_entity_poly.pdbx_strand_id
1 'polypeptide(L)' 'MKKFFWSIIIIFSCLFFSQRVLAVSYDIESYKGNLQIHSDNTATFVETVNYHFSSGYRGQIITL' A
#
# COMPACT_ATOMS: atom_id res chain seq x y z
N MET A 1 -4.83 -27.57 -36.50
CA MET A 1 -5.73 -27.28 -35.35
C MET A 1 -5.03 -27.37 -33.99
N LYS A 2 -4.15 -28.35 -33.74
CA LYS A 2 -3.46 -28.52 -32.45
C LYS A 2 -2.60 -27.31 -32.01
N LYS A 3 -1.90 -26.63 -32.93
CA LYS A 3 -1.07 -25.45 -32.63
C LYS A 3 -1.89 -24.22 -32.18
N PHE A 4 -3.08 -24.03 -32.78
CA PHE A 4 -4.01 -22.96 -32.42
C PHE A 4 -4.60 -23.17 -31.01
N PHE A 5 -4.86 -24.42 -30.65
CA PHE A 5 -5.36 -24.80 -29.33
C PHE A 5 -4.36 -24.45 -28.21
N TRP A 6 -3.06 -24.71 -28.43
CA TRP A 6 -2.01 -24.33 -27.48
C TRP A 6 -1.86 -22.82 -27.34
N SER A 7 -1.95 -22.05 -28.43
CA SER A 7 -1.94 -20.59 -28.34
C SER A 7 -3.12 -20.03 -27.54
N ILE A 8 -4.31 -20.61 -27.69
CA ILE A 8 -5.49 -20.20 -26.90
C ILE A 8 -5.27 -20.49 -25.41
N ILE A 9 -4.71 -21.66 -25.07
CA ILE A 9 -4.40 -22.03 -23.68
C ILE A 9 -3.40 -21.06 -23.06
N ILE A 10 -2.35 -20.70 -23.79
CA ILE A 10 -1.32 -19.76 -23.30
C ILE A 10 -1.95 -18.38 -23.06
N ILE A 11 -2.73 -17.87 -24.01
CA ILE A 11 -3.43 -16.59 -23.87
C ILE A 11 -4.38 -16.61 -22.67
N PHE A 12 -5.18 -17.68 -22.50
CA PHE A 12 -6.06 -17.84 -21.35
C PHE A 12 -5.28 -17.90 -20.04
N SER A 13 -4.14 -18.60 -20.00
CA SER A 13 -3.31 -18.70 -18.79
C SER A 13 -2.80 -17.33 -18.32
N CYS A 14 -2.38 -16.47 -19.24
CA CYS A 14 -1.92 -15.11 -18.92
C CYS A 14 -3.02 -14.23 -18.30
N LEU A 15 -4.29 -14.45 -18.67
CA LEU A 15 -5.41 -13.70 -18.11
C LEU A 15 -5.68 -14.03 -16.64
N PHE A 16 -5.31 -15.23 -16.17
CA PHE A 16 -5.48 -15.64 -14.77
C PHE A 16 -4.37 -15.13 -13.84
N PHE A 17 -3.23 -14.67 -14.38
CA PHE A 17 -2.12 -14.12 -13.58
C PHE A 17 -2.23 -12.61 -13.30
N SER A 18 -3.37 -11.97 -13.59
CA SER A 18 -3.62 -10.60 -13.17
C SER A 18 -3.84 -10.54 -11.66
N GLN A 19 -2.74 -10.57 -10.89
CA GLN A 19 -2.77 -10.18 -9.49
C GLN A 19 -2.99 -8.67 -9.46
N ARG A 20 -4.22 -8.25 -9.15
CA ARG A 20 -4.50 -6.85 -8.91
C ARG A 20 -3.76 -6.43 -7.65
N VAL A 21 -2.78 -5.53 -7.79
CA VAL A 21 -2.19 -4.84 -6.65
C VAL A 21 -3.27 -3.91 -6.12
N LEU A 22 -4.01 -4.38 -5.12
CA LEU A 22 -5.02 -3.57 -4.46
C LEU A 22 -4.32 -2.63 -3.49
N ALA A 23 -4.53 -1.33 -3.67
CA ALA A 23 -4.22 -0.37 -2.62
C ALA A 23 -5.08 -0.72 -1.40
N VAL A 24 -4.47 -0.77 -0.22
CA VAL A 24 -5.22 -1.07 1.01
C VAL A 24 -5.94 0.19 1.45
N SER A 25 -7.25 0.08 1.64
CA SER A 25 -8.02 1.14 2.28
C SER A 25 -7.64 1.21 3.76
N TYR A 26 -7.26 2.41 4.19
CA TYR A 26 -6.90 2.71 5.56
C TYR A 26 -7.69 3.92 6.07
N ASP A 27 -7.91 3.93 7.37
CA ASP A 27 -8.41 5.09 8.11
C ASP A 27 -7.29 5.65 8.99
N ILE A 28 -7.29 6.96 9.23
CA ILE A 28 -6.40 7.57 10.20
C ILE A 28 -7.10 7.57 11.55
N GLU A 29 -6.64 6.73 12.48
CA GLU A 29 -7.21 6.64 13.82
C GLU A 29 -6.80 7.84 14.68
N SER A 30 -5.54 8.27 14.54
CA SER A 30 -5.05 9.42 15.29
C SER A 30 -3.91 10.12 14.58
N TYR A 31 -3.88 11.43 14.74
CA TYR A 31 -2.83 12.30 14.27
C TYR A 31 -2.36 13.17 15.44
N LYS A 32 -1.09 13.04 15.83
CA LYS A 32 -0.51 13.78 16.96
C LYS A 32 0.78 14.46 16.53
N GLY A 33 0.87 15.77 16.79
CA GLY A 33 2.10 16.54 16.64
C GLY A 33 2.68 16.89 18.01
N ASN A 34 3.99 16.80 18.13
CA ASN A 34 4.75 17.28 19.29
C ASN A 34 5.77 18.32 18.83
N LEU A 35 5.60 19.56 19.27
CA LEU A 35 6.52 20.65 19.00
C LEU A 35 7.36 20.92 20.25
N GLN A 36 8.66 20.70 20.14
CA GLN A 36 9.63 21.07 21.15
C GLN A 36 10.38 22.34 20.72
N ILE A 37 10.30 23.39 21.53
CA ILE A 37 11.07 24.62 21.34
C ILE A 37 12.34 24.53 22.16
N HIS A 38 13.47 24.86 21.55
CA HIS A 38 14.78 24.81 22.16
C HIS A 38 15.26 26.21 22.55
N SER A 39 16.15 26.30 23.54
CA SER A 39 16.68 27.58 24.03
C SER A 39 17.60 28.30 23.05
N ASP A 40 18.07 27.60 22.02
CA ASP A 40 18.92 28.13 20.95
C ASP A 40 18.10 28.73 19.78
N ASN A 41 16.81 29.00 20.00
CA ASN A 41 15.84 29.46 19.02
C ASN A 41 15.57 28.47 17.87
N THR A 42 15.90 27.19 18.04
CA THR A 42 15.47 26.13 17.13
C THR A 42 14.22 25.41 17.64
N ALA A 43 13.60 24.59 16.80
CA ALA A 43 12.47 23.77 17.18
C ALA A 43 12.53 22.39 16.51
N THR A 44 12.01 21.38 17.19
CA THR A 44 11.79 20.04 16.63
C THR A 44 10.31 19.73 16.62
N PHE A 45 9.79 19.39 15.45
CA PHE A 45 8.43 18.88 15.32
C PHE A 45 8.47 17.38 15.02
N VAL A 46 7.78 16.60 15.86
CA VAL A 46 7.62 15.15 15.68
C VAL A 46 6.15 14.85 15.46
N GLU A 47 5.85 14.17 14.36
CA GLU A 47 4.50 13.76 14.00
C GLU A 47 4.34 12.25 14.20
N THR A 48 3.19 11.83 14.72
CA THR A 48 2.81 10.42 14.86
C THR A 48 1.42 10.24 14.28
N VAL A 49 1.34 9.44 13.22
CA VAL A 49 0.08 9.08 12.55
C VAL A 49 -0.17 7.59 12.74
N ASN A 50 -1.33 7.26 13.31
CA ASN A 50 -1.76 5.88 13.48
C ASN A 50 -2.79 5.54 12.41
N TYR A 51 -2.52 4.47 11.66
CA TYR A 51 -3.35 3.98 10.58
C TYR A 51 -4.06 2.70 11.00
N HIS A 52 -5.37 2.62 10.71
CA HIS A 52 -6.13 1.38 10.75
C HIS A 52 -6.25 0.82 9.34
N PHE A 53 -5.69 -0.36 9.10
CA PHE A 53 -5.86 -1.04 7.83
C PHE A 53 -7.02 -2.04 7.95
N SER A 54 -8.01 -1.90 7.07
CA SER A 54 -9.20 -2.76 7.02
C SER A 54 -8.90 -4.23 6.67
N SER A 55 -7.69 -4.51 6.19
CA SER A 55 -7.23 -5.87 5.86
C SER A 55 -5.79 -6.08 6.31
N GLY A 56 -5.43 -7.33 6.57
CA GLY A 56 -4.05 -7.69 6.88
C GLY A 56 -3.10 -7.44 5.72
N TYR A 57 -1.82 -7.29 6.04
CA TYR A 57 -0.76 -7.11 5.04
C TYR A 57 -0.51 -8.39 4.23
N ARG A 58 -0.58 -8.28 2.91
CA ARG A 58 -0.41 -9.34 1.91
C ARG A 58 0.49 -8.87 0.75
N GLY A 59 1.45 -7.99 1.04
CA GLY A 59 2.37 -7.43 0.03
C GLY A 59 1.80 -6.24 -0.74
N GLN A 60 0.74 -5.60 -0.24
CA GLN A 60 0.24 -4.37 -0.84
C GLN A 60 1.23 -3.21 -0.61
N ILE A 61 1.24 -2.24 -1.52
CA ILE A 61 2.06 -1.05 -1.37
C ILE A 61 1.35 -0.11 -0.39
N ILE A 62 2.07 0.31 0.65
CA ILE A 62 1.62 1.35 1.60
C ILE A 62 2.40 2.61 1.25
N THR A 63 1.68 3.69 0.91
CA THR A 63 2.25 5.01 0.61
C THR A 63 1.70 6.02 1.59
N LEU A 64 2.56 6.92 2.08
CA LEU A 64 2.15 8.14 2.80
C LEU A 64 1.71 9.24 1.83
#